data_AF-A0A6M2DW86-F1
#
_entry.id   AF-A0A6M2DW86-F1
#
_cell.length_a   1.000
_cell.length_b   1.000
_cell.length_c   1.000
_cell.angle_alpha   90.00
_cell.angle_beta   90.00
_cell.angle_gamma   90.00
#
_symmetry.space_group_name_H-M   'P 1'
#
loop_
_entity.id
_entity.type
_entity.pdbx_description
1 polymer ?
#
loop_
_entity_poly.entity_id
_entity_poly.type
_entity_poly.pdbx_seq_one_letter_code
_entity_poly.pdbx_strand_id
1 'polypeptide(L)'
;MFLIDWVTSLITFIIIFALYLIVVYRKPDVNWGSSTQAQIYKTALSSAHRLVNISEHVKNYRPQILLLSGPPHARPPLVDLAYAITKNNSLMICANIQEDRISYRVRSRTHKAGLKWLWDRKIKSFYKIVDGQCLENGAKSLVQSAGIGKLAPNVLVAGHAYLIRMFCLNIHLAEF
;
A
#
# COMPACT_ATOMS: atom_id res chain seq x y z
N MET A 1 14.00 24.50 33.37
CA MET A 1 15.12 25.41 33.10
C MET A 1 14.67 26.87 33.09
N PHE A 2 13.56 27.21 32.42
CA PHE A 2 13.02 28.57 32.38
C PHE A 2 12.75 29.24 33.75
N LEU A 3 12.33 28.47 34.76
CA LEU A 3 12.08 28.96 36.12
C LEU A 3 13.35 29.26 36.93
N ILE A 4 14.49 28.71 36.54
CA ILE A 4 15.77 28.90 37.25
C ILE A 4 16.54 30.04 36.60
N ASP A 5 16.76 29.94 35.28
CA ASP A 5 17.38 31.00 34.50
C ASP A 5 16.84 30.97 33.06
N TRP A 6 16.15 32.05 32.71
CA TRP A 6 15.47 32.19 31.43
C TRP A 6 16.43 32.55 30.30
N VAL A 7 17.55 33.22 30.59
CA VAL A 7 18.53 33.65 29.57
C VAL A 7 19.28 32.45 29.02
N THR A 8 19.84 31.61 29.90
CA THR A 8 20.50 30.36 29.47
C THR A 8 19.52 29.38 28.81
N SER A 9 18.27 29.34 29.27
CA SER A 9 17.21 28.56 28.62
C SER A 9 16.97 29.04 27.18
N LEU A 10 16.86 30.35 26.94
CA LEU A 10 16.66 30.88 25.59
C LEU A 10 17.85 30.55 24.67
N ILE A 11 19.08 30.69 25.16
CA ILE A 11 20.30 30.37 24.40
C ILE A 11 20.32 28.89 24.01
N THR A 12 20.01 27.98 24.93
CA THR A 12 19.96 26.54 24.64
C THR A 12 18.88 26.19 23.62
N PHE A 13 17.70 26.81 23.69
CA PHE A 13 16.66 26.64 22.67
C PHE A 13 17.11 27.10 21.28
N ILE A 14 17.81 28.24 21.18
CA ILE A 14 18.35 28.73 19.91
C ILE A 14 19.37 27.75 19.34
N ILE A 15 20.29 27.22 20.17
CA ILE A 15 21.29 26.24 19.75
C ILE A 15 20.62 24.95 19.26
N ILE A 16 19.66 24.41 20.01
CA ILE A 16 18.91 23.20 19.61
C ILE A 16 18.16 23.44 18.31
N PHE A 17 17.51 24.59 18.16
CA PHE A 17 16.79 24.95 16.95
C PHE A 17 17.73 25.09 15.74
N ALA A 18 18.89 25.71 15.90
CA ALA A 18 19.91 25.82 14.85
C ALA A 18 20.43 24.43 14.44
N LEU A 19 20.74 23.55 15.39
CA LEU A 19 21.13 22.16 15.11
C LEU A 19 20.02 21.39 14.39
N TYR A 20 18.77 21.56 14.83
CA TYR A 20 17.61 20.95 14.17
C TYR A 20 17.50 21.39 12.71
N LEU A 21 17.59 22.69 12.43
CA LEU A 21 17.57 23.21 11.06
C LEU A 21 18.72 22.64 10.23
N ILE A 22 19.94 22.58 10.78
CA ILE A 22 21.10 22.00 10.07
C ILE A 22 20.79 20.56 9.64
N VAL A 23 20.24 19.73 10.53
CA VAL A 23 19.88 18.34 10.22
C VAL A 23 18.78 18.27 9.13
N VAL A 24 17.74 19.09 9.26
CA VAL A 24 16.61 19.11 8.31
C VAL A 24 17.04 19.58 6.92
N TYR A 25 17.90 20.59 6.82
CA TYR A 25 18.35 21.13 5.54
C TYR A 25 19.41 20.27 4.87
N ARG A 26 20.38 19.74 5.63
CA ARG A 26 21.46 18.95 5.02
C ARG A 26 21.01 17.58 4.56
N LYS A 27 19.86 17.06 5.05
CA LYS A 27 19.32 15.73 4.76
C LYS A 27 20.43 14.69 4.55
N PRO A 28 21.35 14.52 5.52
CA PRO A 28 22.46 13.61 5.32
C PRO A 28 21.92 12.21 5.02
N ASP A 29 22.43 11.56 3.98
CA ASP A 29 22.09 10.18 3.63
C ASP A 29 22.74 9.24 4.67
N VAL A 30 22.16 9.17 5.86
CA VAL A 30 22.68 8.37 6.98
C VAL A 30 22.06 6.97 6.96
N ASN A 31 22.91 5.94 6.96
CA ASN A 31 22.51 4.54 6.87
C ASN A 31 22.00 3.92 8.18
N TRP A 32 21.92 4.66 9.29
CA TRP A 32 21.57 4.11 10.61
C TRP A 32 20.06 3.92 10.85
N GLY A 33 19.24 4.02 9.80
CA GLY A 33 17.79 3.91 9.89
C GLY A 33 17.16 5.12 10.58
N SER A 34 16.01 5.56 10.09
CA SER A 34 15.33 6.70 10.70
C SER A 34 14.41 6.23 11.85
N SER A 35 14.49 6.87 13.01
CA SER A 35 13.51 6.67 14.09
C SER A 35 12.08 6.96 13.63
N THR A 36 11.89 7.87 12.67
CA THR A 36 10.57 8.15 12.09
C THR A 36 10.04 6.97 11.27
N GLN A 37 10.90 6.31 10.48
CA GLN A 37 10.52 5.10 9.73
C GLN A 37 10.14 3.96 10.67
N ALA A 38 10.91 3.77 11.75
CA ALA A 38 10.60 2.78 12.77
C ALA A 38 9.24 3.05 13.44
N GLN A 39 8.92 4.31 13.72
CA GLN A 39 7.64 4.70 14.30
C GLN A 39 6.46 4.49 13.33
N ILE A 40 6.63 4.82 12.05
CA ILE A 40 5.62 4.58 11.01
C ILE A 40 5.30 3.08 10.94
N TYR A 41 6.31 2.23 10.92
CA TYR A 41 6.13 0.77 10.91
C TYR A 41 5.35 0.28 12.13
N LYS A 42 5.75 0.69 13.35
CA LYS A 42 5.06 0.31 14.60
C LYS A 42 3.60 0.75 14.60
N THR A 43 3.34 1.98 14.15
CA THR A 43 1.99 2.53 14.08
C THR A 43 1.13 1.76 13.07
N ALA A 44 1.67 1.46 11.89
CA ALA A 44 0.98 0.69 10.87
C ALA A 44 0.64 -0.74 11.35
N LEU A 45 1.60 -1.42 11.96
CA LEU A 45 1.42 -2.77 12.50
C LEU A 45 0.41 -2.79 13.64
N SER A 46 0.51 -1.87 14.61
CA SER A 46 -0.45 -1.76 15.72
C SER A 46 -1.86 -1.46 15.22
N SER A 47 -2.00 -0.59 14.22
CA SER A 47 -3.29 -0.27 13.60
C SER A 47 -3.88 -1.49 12.88
N ALA A 48 -3.07 -2.26 12.15
CA ALA A 48 -3.50 -3.48 11.50
C ALA A 48 -3.96 -4.55 12.52
N HIS A 49 -3.26 -4.71 13.65
CA HIS A 49 -3.69 -5.61 14.72
C HIS A 49 -5.00 -5.15 15.38
N ARG A 50 -5.16 -3.86 15.64
CA ARG A 50 -6.42 -3.32 16.19
C ARG A 50 -7.60 -3.63 15.28
N LEU A 51 -7.40 -3.61 13.96
CA LEU A 51 -8.45 -3.92 12.99
C LEU A 51 -8.97 -5.36 13.12
N VAL A 52 -8.11 -6.31 13.51
CA VAL A 52 -8.51 -7.73 13.70
C VAL A 52 -9.60 -7.87 14.76
N ASN A 53 -9.54 -7.09 15.84
CA ASN A 53 -10.47 -7.19 16.97
C ASN A 53 -11.79 -6.44 16.76
N ILE A 54 -11.92 -5.61 15.71
CA ILE A 54 -13.13 -4.83 15.46
C ILE A 54 -14.15 -5.70 14.73
N SER A 55 -15.36 -5.90 15.24
CA SER A 55 -16.42 -6.64 14.55
C SER A 55 -16.80 -5.98 13.23
N GLU A 56 -16.94 -6.78 12.17
CA GLU A 56 -17.46 -6.27 10.90
C GLU A 56 -18.99 -6.19 10.98
N HIS A 57 -19.54 -5.02 10.64
CA HIS A 57 -20.97 -4.83 10.48
C HIS A 57 -21.29 -4.67 9.00
N VAL A 58 -22.37 -5.26 8.52
CA VAL A 58 -22.80 -5.23 7.10
C VAL A 58 -22.87 -3.78 6.58
N LYS A 59 -23.29 -2.84 7.43
CA LYS A 59 -23.38 -1.39 7.10
C LYS A 59 -22.03 -0.69 6.89
N ASN A 60 -20.91 -1.32 7.29
CA ASN A 60 -19.55 -0.78 7.20
C ASN A 60 -18.70 -1.50 6.14
N TYR A 61 -19.34 -2.18 5.20
CA TYR A 61 -18.64 -2.84 4.10
C TYR A 61 -17.72 -1.87 3.34
N ARG A 62 -16.47 -2.30 3.12
CA ARG A 62 -15.50 -1.58 2.30
C ARG A 62 -15.00 -2.50 1.18
N PRO A 63 -15.10 -2.10 -0.11
CA PRO A 63 -14.59 -2.89 -1.21
C PRO A 63 -13.06 -2.84 -1.23
N GLN A 64 -12.41 -3.95 -0.86
CA GLN A 64 -10.97 -4.15 -0.93
C GLN A 64 -10.64 -4.88 -2.23
N ILE A 65 -10.06 -4.17 -3.19
CA ILE A 65 -9.93 -4.63 -4.57
C ILE A 65 -8.57 -5.27 -4.81
N LEU A 66 -8.58 -6.51 -5.30
CA LEU A 66 -7.48 -7.14 -6.01
C LEU A 66 -7.70 -6.96 -7.51
N LEU A 67 -6.88 -6.13 -8.15
CA LEU A 67 -6.98 -5.80 -9.56
C LEU A 67 -5.97 -6.62 -10.37
N LEU A 68 -6.46 -7.49 -11.27
CA LEU A 68 -5.61 -8.19 -12.24
C LEU A 68 -5.32 -7.27 -13.44
N SER A 69 -4.50 -6.24 -13.21
CA SER A 69 -4.15 -5.24 -14.23
C SER A 69 -3.04 -5.70 -15.18
N GLY A 70 -2.21 -6.66 -14.75
CA GLY A 70 -0.89 -6.81 -15.34
C GLY A 70 -0.01 -5.61 -14.95
N PRO A 71 0.95 -5.21 -15.79
CA PRO A 71 1.67 -3.95 -15.62
C PRO A 71 0.68 -2.77 -15.59
N PRO A 72 0.74 -1.86 -14.59
CA PRO A 72 -0.32 -0.86 -14.39
C PRO A 72 -0.42 0.14 -15.56
N HIS A 73 0.66 0.36 -16.30
CA HIS A 73 0.69 1.20 -17.49
C HIS A 73 0.03 0.55 -18.72
N ALA A 74 -0.13 -0.78 -18.74
CA ALA A 74 -0.66 -1.48 -19.90
C ALA A 74 -2.18 -1.29 -20.05
N ARG A 75 -2.89 -1.09 -18.93
CA ARG A 75 -4.35 -0.90 -18.91
C ARG A 75 -4.76 0.22 -17.95
N PRO A 76 -4.41 1.49 -18.22
CA PRO A 76 -4.73 2.60 -17.33
C PRO A 76 -6.22 2.76 -17.01
N PRO A 77 -7.18 2.61 -17.96
CA PRO A 77 -8.60 2.76 -17.67
C PRO A 77 -9.13 1.79 -16.61
N LEU A 78 -8.57 0.57 -16.57
CA LEU A 78 -8.95 -0.44 -15.58
C LEU A 78 -8.48 -0.05 -14.17
N VAL A 79 -7.28 0.53 -14.07
CA VAL A 79 -6.73 1.05 -12.82
C VAL A 79 -7.54 2.27 -12.37
N ASP A 80 -7.85 3.18 -13.27
CA ASP A 80 -8.60 4.41 -12.98
C ASP A 80 -10.03 4.08 -12.51
N LEU A 81 -10.67 3.06 -13.10
CA LEU A 81 -11.97 2.55 -12.64
C LEU A 81 -11.90 1.97 -11.23
N ALA A 82 -10.95 1.06 -10.98
CA ALA A 82 -10.76 0.45 -9.65
C ALA A 82 -10.45 1.51 -8.59
N TYR A 83 -9.69 2.55 -8.97
CA TYR A 83 -9.41 3.69 -8.12
C TYR A 83 -10.65 4.55 -7.85
N ALA A 84 -11.50 4.78 -8.85
CA ALA A 84 -12.76 5.50 -8.69
C ALA A 84 -13.73 4.78 -7.74
N ILE A 85 -13.69 3.44 -7.68
CA ILE A 85 -14.48 2.63 -6.74
C ILE A 85 -13.93 2.76 -5.31
N THR A 86 -12.61 2.67 -5.12
CA THR A 86 -12.00 2.69 -3.77
C THR A 86 -11.90 4.09 -3.17
N LYS A 87 -11.86 5.15 -3.98
CA LYS A 87 -11.77 6.57 -3.57
C LYS A 87 -10.74 6.84 -2.47
N ASN A 88 -9.56 6.21 -2.54
CA ASN A 88 -8.49 6.28 -1.52
C ASN A 88 -8.84 5.74 -0.12
N ASN A 89 -10.03 5.18 0.09
CA ASN A 89 -10.53 4.82 1.42
C ASN A 89 -10.54 3.31 1.68
N SER A 90 -10.19 2.52 0.67
CA SER A 90 -10.14 1.07 0.72
C SER A 90 -8.83 0.53 0.16
N LEU A 91 -8.51 -0.72 0.52
CA LEU A 91 -7.36 -1.43 -0.01
C LEU A 91 -7.50 -1.63 -1.52
N MET A 92 -6.44 -1.31 -2.26
CA MET A 92 -6.30 -1.62 -3.68
C MET A 92 -4.94 -2.27 -3.90
N ILE A 93 -4.93 -3.44 -4.56
CA ILE A 93 -3.72 -4.18 -4.92
C ILE A 93 -3.74 -4.42 -6.43
N CYS A 94 -2.83 -3.79 -7.17
CA CYS A 94 -2.59 -4.08 -8.56
C CYS A 94 -1.68 -5.31 -8.67
N ALA A 95 -2.16 -6.37 -9.30
CA ALA A 95 -1.43 -7.60 -9.50
C ALA A 95 -0.98 -7.76 -10.95
N ASN A 96 0.28 -8.13 -11.10
CA ASN A 96 0.88 -8.52 -12.36
C ASN A 96 1.31 -9.99 -12.29
N ILE A 97 0.64 -10.85 -13.06
CA ILE A 97 0.94 -12.27 -13.14
C ILE A 97 1.72 -12.49 -14.44
N GLN A 98 2.91 -13.07 -14.31
CA GLN A 98 3.78 -13.44 -15.42
C GLN A 98 3.94 -14.96 -15.44
N GLU A 99 3.75 -15.56 -16.61
CA GLU A 99 3.86 -17.01 -16.77
C GLU A 99 5.32 -17.45 -16.62
N ASP A 100 6.24 -16.67 -17.18
CA ASP A 100 7.67 -16.90 -17.07
C ASP A 100 8.21 -16.51 -15.69
N ARG A 101 9.20 -17.28 -15.22
CA ARG A 101 9.94 -16.95 -14.00
C ARG A 101 10.95 -15.85 -14.30
N ILE A 102 10.94 -14.78 -13.52
CA ILE A 102 11.84 -13.64 -13.72
C ILE A 102 12.96 -13.60 -12.69
N SER A 103 14.12 -13.06 -13.10
CA SER A 103 15.21 -12.79 -12.16
C SER A 103 14.79 -11.76 -11.10
N TYR A 104 15.31 -11.89 -9.88
CA TYR A 104 15.09 -10.93 -8.79
C TYR A 104 15.38 -9.48 -9.20
N ARG A 105 16.44 -9.27 -10.01
CA ARG A 105 16.79 -7.93 -10.51
C ARG A 105 15.69 -7.33 -11.38
N VAL A 106 15.13 -8.14 -12.29
CA VAL A 106 14.03 -7.73 -13.17
C VAL A 106 12.78 -7.49 -12.35
N ARG A 107 12.44 -8.41 -11.43
CA ARG A 107 11.31 -8.29 -10.50
C ARG A 107 11.35 -6.97 -9.72
N SER A 108 12.50 -6.64 -9.13
CA SER A 108 12.68 -5.41 -8.34
C SER A 108 12.54 -4.15 -9.21
N ARG A 109 13.10 -4.16 -10.42
CA ARG A 109 12.98 -3.03 -11.38
C ARG A 109 11.53 -2.83 -11.82
N THR A 110 10.85 -3.90 -12.25
CA THR A 110 9.44 -3.87 -12.67
C THR A 110 8.54 -3.43 -11.53
N HIS A 111 8.81 -3.91 -10.31
CA HIS A 111 8.07 -3.51 -9.11
C HIS A 111 8.20 -2.01 -8.82
N LYS A 112 9.43 -1.48 -8.82
CA LYS A 112 9.69 -0.05 -8.64
C LYS A 112 9.07 0.80 -9.76
N ALA A 113 9.16 0.36 -11.01
CA ALA A 113 8.56 1.07 -12.14
C ALA A 113 7.02 1.12 -12.04
N GLY A 114 6.39 0.00 -11.65
CA GLY A 114 4.94 -0.05 -11.42
C GLY A 114 4.49 0.87 -10.29
N LEU A 115 5.18 0.84 -9.15
CA LEU A 115 4.91 1.75 -8.03
C LEU A 115 5.13 3.22 -8.41
N LYS A 116 6.21 3.53 -9.13
CA LYS A 116 6.48 4.89 -9.61
C LYS A 116 5.34 5.41 -10.47
N TRP A 117 4.85 4.62 -11.43
CA TRP A 117 3.72 5.00 -12.27
C TRP A 117 2.44 5.28 -11.45
N LEU A 118 2.17 4.47 -10.42
CA LEU A 118 1.04 4.69 -9.51
C LEU A 118 1.20 5.99 -8.70
N TRP A 119 2.41 6.26 -8.18
CA TRP A 119 2.71 7.47 -7.43
C TRP A 119 2.64 8.73 -8.28
N ASP A 120 3.17 8.69 -9.50
CA ASP A 120 3.13 9.80 -10.45
C ASP A 120 1.67 10.20 -10.77
N ARG A 121 0.75 9.23 -10.78
CA ARG A 121 -0.71 9.44 -10.93
C ARG A 121 -1.47 9.68 -9.62
N LYS A 122 -0.79 9.71 -8.47
CA LYS A 122 -1.39 9.85 -7.13
C LYS A 122 -2.40 8.73 -6.78
N ILE A 123 -2.24 7.55 -7.38
CA ILE A 123 -3.09 6.38 -7.14
C ILE A 123 -2.53 5.63 -5.93
N LYS A 124 -3.30 5.57 -4.84
CA LYS A 124 -2.94 4.82 -3.63
C LYS A 124 -3.27 3.34 -3.82
N SER A 125 -2.34 2.60 -4.38
CA SER A 125 -2.44 1.14 -4.54
C SER A 125 -1.12 0.46 -4.23
N PHE A 126 -1.20 -0.75 -3.70
CA PHE A 126 -0.05 -1.66 -3.65
C PHE A 126 0.17 -2.31 -5.01
N TYR A 127 1.38 -2.78 -5.27
CA TYR A 127 1.71 -3.52 -6.49
C TYR A 127 2.31 -4.87 -6.11
N LYS A 128 1.79 -5.97 -6.67
CA LYS A 128 2.26 -7.33 -6.39
C LYS A 128 2.55 -8.05 -7.71
N ILE A 129 3.73 -8.63 -7.81
CA ILE A 129 4.15 -9.44 -8.97
C ILE A 129 4.16 -10.91 -8.55
N VAL A 130 3.54 -11.76 -9.37
CA VAL A 130 3.60 -13.23 -9.27
C VAL A 130 4.16 -13.74 -10.58
N ASP A 131 5.19 -14.57 -10.51
CA ASP A 131 5.91 -15.10 -11.66
C ASP A 131 5.97 -16.63 -11.60
N GLY A 132 6.13 -17.29 -12.75
CA GLY A 132 6.25 -18.76 -12.82
C GLY A 132 4.93 -19.52 -12.64
N GLN A 133 3.79 -18.88 -12.85
CA GLN A 133 2.47 -19.51 -12.78
C GLN A 133 1.57 -19.02 -13.92
N CYS A 134 0.68 -19.88 -14.41
CA CYS A 134 -0.37 -19.46 -15.34
C CYS A 134 -1.31 -18.44 -14.66
N LEU A 135 -2.01 -17.64 -15.47
CA LEU A 135 -2.91 -16.58 -14.99
C LEU A 135 -3.91 -17.09 -13.93
N GLU A 136 -4.51 -18.26 -14.15
CA GLU A 136 -5.50 -18.84 -13.23
C GLU A 136 -4.89 -19.23 -11.89
N ASN A 137 -3.77 -19.97 -11.89
CA ASN A 137 -3.12 -20.41 -10.65
C ASN A 137 -2.49 -19.23 -9.90
N GLY A 138 -1.94 -18.26 -10.63
CA GLY A 138 -1.44 -17.02 -10.06
C GLY A 138 -2.55 -16.21 -9.41
N ALA A 139 -3.71 -16.10 -10.06
CA ALA A 139 -4.89 -15.41 -9.50
C ALA A 139 -5.42 -16.13 -8.26
N LYS A 140 -5.57 -17.46 -8.29
CA LYS A 140 -5.97 -18.27 -7.13
C LYS A 140 -5.00 -18.07 -5.95
N SER A 141 -3.70 -18.14 -6.22
CA SER A 141 -2.66 -17.90 -5.21
C SER A 141 -2.77 -16.49 -4.63
N LEU A 142 -3.06 -15.49 -5.44
CA LEU A 142 -3.23 -14.10 -4.99
C LEU A 142 -4.48 -13.92 -4.16
N VAL A 143 -5.63 -14.47 -4.57
CA VAL A 143 -6.87 -14.40 -3.80
C VAL A 143 -6.68 -14.95 -2.39
N GLN A 144 -5.94 -16.06 -2.27
CA GLN A 144 -5.72 -16.73 -0.98
C GLN A 144 -4.62 -16.08 -0.12
N SER A 145 -3.62 -15.43 -0.73
CA SER A 145 -2.40 -14.96 -0.04
C SER A 145 -2.17 -13.45 -0.07
N ALA A 146 -3.02 -12.67 -0.73
CA ALA A 146 -2.87 -11.22 -0.76
C ALA A 146 -3.45 -10.57 0.50
N GLY A 147 -2.71 -9.59 1.04
CA GLY A 147 -3.13 -8.86 2.23
C GLY A 147 -2.65 -9.45 3.55
N ILE A 148 -3.07 -8.84 4.65
CA ILE A 148 -2.71 -9.22 6.03
C ILE A 148 -3.93 -9.01 6.94
N GLY A 149 -4.39 -10.07 7.61
CA GLY A 149 -5.55 -10.01 8.52
C GLY A 149 -6.80 -9.51 7.79
N LYS A 150 -7.45 -8.47 8.34
CA LYS A 150 -8.63 -7.83 7.70
C LYS A 150 -8.28 -6.87 6.55
N LEU A 151 -7.00 -6.57 6.33
CA LEU A 151 -6.54 -5.84 5.15
C LEU A 151 -6.24 -6.85 4.03
N ALA A 152 -7.28 -7.56 3.59
CA ALA A 152 -7.23 -8.57 2.55
C ALA A 152 -8.33 -8.30 1.50
N PRO A 153 -8.03 -8.51 0.21
CA PRO A 153 -8.98 -8.22 -0.85
C PRO A 153 -10.23 -9.10 -0.72
N ASN A 154 -11.40 -8.47 -0.83
CA ASN A 154 -12.71 -9.13 -0.84
C ASN A 154 -13.41 -8.98 -2.19
N VAL A 155 -12.83 -8.24 -3.14
CA VAL A 155 -13.31 -8.10 -4.51
C VAL A 155 -12.16 -8.34 -5.47
N LEU A 156 -12.35 -9.27 -6.41
CA LEU A 156 -11.44 -9.50 -7.53
C LEU A 156 -11.98 -8.76 -8.76
N VAL A 157 -11.16 -7.90 -9.36
CA VAL A 157 -11.49 -7.20 -10.60
C VAL A 157 -10.55 -7.64 -11.71
N ALA A 158 -11.11 -8.14 -12.80
CA ALA A 158 -10.38 -8.58 -13.98
C ALA A 158 -10.95 -7.92 -15.24
N GLY A 159 -10.08 -7.43 -16.12
CA GLY A 159 -10.47 -6.89 -17.42
C GLY A 159 -10.37 -7.96 -18.50
N HIS A 160 -11.49 -8.31 -19.12
CA HIS A 160 -11.54 -9.01 -20.41
C HIS A 160 -11.63 -7.98 -21.55
N ALA A 161 -11.24 -8.36 -22.77
CA ALA A 161 -11.11 -7.45 -23.92
C ALA A 161 -12.34 -6.55 -24.19
N TYR A 162 -13.53 -6.96 -23.75
CA TYR A 162 -14.79 -6.21 -23.92
C TYR A 162 -15.64 -6.09 -22.65
N LEU A 163 -15.20 -6.64 -21.51
CA LEU A 163 -16.01 -6.67 -20.28
C LEU A 163 -15.14 -6.64 -19.02
N ILE A 164 -15.49 -5.77 -18.07
CA ILE A 164 -14.92 -5.80 -16.72
C ILE A 164 -15.75 -6.78 -15.88
N ARG A 165 -15.10 -7.78 -15.30
CA ARG A 165 -15.74 -8.69 -14.34
C ARG A 165 -15.28 -8.36 -12.93
N MET A 166 -16.26 -8.23 -12.04
CA MET A 166 -16.06 -8.01 -10.61
C MET A 166 -16.63 -9.22 -9.86
N PHE A 167 -15.78 -9.92 -9.11
CA PHE A 167 -16.18 -11.07 -8.32
C PHE A 167 -16.05 -10.72 -6.83
N CYS A 168 -17.14 -10.85 -6.08
CA CYS A 168 -17.07 -10.77 -4.62
C CYS A 168 -16.51 -12.09 -4.08
N LEU A 169 -15.40 -12.00 -3.33
CA LEU A 169 -14.67 -13.16 -2.81
C LEU A 169 -15.29 -13.71 -1.52
N ASN A 170 -16.09 -12.91 -0.82
CA ASN A 170 -16.84 -13.31 0.37
C ASN A 170 -18.35 -13.27 0.08
N ILE A 171 -18.91 -14.38 -0.38
CA ILE A 171 -20.35 -14.54 -0.65
C ILE A 171 -21.17 -14.77 0.65
N HIS A 172 -20.54 -15.03 1.80
CA HIS A 172 -21.27 -15.32 3.06
C HIS A 172 -21.96 -14.14 3.74
N LEU A 173 -21.92 -12.92 3.19
CA LEU A 173 -22.57 -11.74 3.77
C LEU A 173 -23.82 -11.26 3.00
N ALA A 174 -24.29 -12.03 2.02
CA ALA A 174 -25.44 -11.69 1.17
C ALA A 174 -26.67 -12.60 1.37
N GLU A 175 -26.78 -13.26 2.53
CA GLU A 175 -28.02 -13.92 2.96
C GLU A 175 -28.54 -13.22 4.22
N PHE A 176 -29.17 -12.06 4.05
CA PHE A 176 -30.21 -11.49 4.93
C PHE A 176 -31.00 -10.43 4.15
#